data_AF-A0A6J4HQF7-F1
#
_entry.id   AF-A0A6J4HQF7-F1
#
_cell.length_a   1.000
_cell.length_b   1.000
_cell.length_c   1.000
_cell.angle_alpha   90.00
_cell.angle_beta   90.00
_cell.angle_gamma   90.00
#
_symmetry.space_group_name_H-M   'P 1'
#
loop_
_entity.id
_entity.type
_entity.pdbx_description
1 polymer ?
#
loop_
_entity_poly.entity_id
_entity_poly.type
_entity_poly.pdbx_seq_one_letter_code
_entity_poly.pdbx_strand_id
1 'polypeptide(L)'
;RVHDHFKSAKFRLEATVEEVFDTPVQGHPDDPEQALLSADLTAQVHDAIRQLKGEQAEVLYLRFIQHLNVAETAAVMDKTDGAIKALQYRALKSLAKLMPEGLIPS
;
A
#
# COMPACT_ATOMS: atom_id res chain seq x y z
N ARG A 1 1.85 -26.11 -6.60
CA ARG A 1 3.25 -26.00 -6.10
C ARG A 1 3.19 -25.11 -4.87
N VAL A 2 3.54 -25.67 -3.72
CA VAL A 2 3.33 -25.09 -2.39
C VAL A 2 4.46 -24.09 -2.10
N HIS A 3 4.10 -22.90 -1.62
CA HIS A 3 5.05 -21.87 -1.20
C HIS A 3 5.68 -22.30 0.12
N ASP A 4 7.00 -22.36 0.14
CA ASP A 4 7.78 -22.61 1.34
C ASP A 4 8.75 -21.44 1.54
N HIS A 5 9.14 -21.23 2.81
CA HIS A 5 10.13 -20.29 3.33
C HIS A 5 9.60 -19.17 4.22
N PHE A 6 9.12 -19.58 5.39
CA PHE A 6 9.41 -18.87 6.64
C PHE A 6 10.76 -19.33 7.22
N LYS A 7 11.43 -18.40 7.92
CA LYS A 7 12.59 -18.53 8.84
C LYS A 7 13.99 -18.27 8.26
N SER A 8 14.53 -17.11 8.61
CA SER A 8 15.94 -16.99 9.04
C SER A 8 16.12 -15.78 9.96
N ALA A 9 15.45 -15.82 11.11
CA ALA A 9 15.83 -15.05 12.28
C ALA A 9 16.87 -15.88 13.09
N LYS A 10 18.15 -15.93 12.67
CA LYS A 10 19.25 -16.39 13.55
C LYS A 10 20.68 -16.34 13.00
N PHE A 11 21.11 -15.30 12.25
CA PHE A 11 22.55 -15.19 11.98
C PHE A 11 23.10 -13.79 12.23
N ARG A 12 23.84 -13.72 13.34
CA ARG A 12 24.97 -12.84 13.67
C ARG A 12 24.65 -11.49 14.33
N LEU A 13 24.64 -11.56 15.66
CA LEU A 13 25.39 -10.62 16.51
C LEU A 13 26.83 -10.51 15.99
N GLU A 14 27.35 -9.28 15.85
CA GLU A 14 28.58 -8.75 16.48
C GLU A 14 29.08 -7.46 15.80
N ALA A 15 29.22 -6.41 16.62
CA ALA A 15 30.12 -5.24 16.50
C ALA A 15 29.87 -4.26 15.32
N THR A 16 29.89 -2.93 15.45
CA THR A 16 30.67 -2.01 16.30
C THR A 16 29.92 -0.67 16.45
N VAL A 17 30.07 -0.01 17.60
CA VAL A 17 29.67 1.38 17.83
C VAL A 17 30.55 2.31 16.99
N GLU A 18 29.97 3.03 16.04
CA GLU A 18 30.33 4.42 15.66
C GLU A 18 29.58 4.84 14.40
N GLU A 19 28.50 5.58 14.62
CA GLU A 19 28.07 6.78 13.91
C GLU A 19 26.61 6.98 14.35
N VAL A 20 26.39 7.93 15.26
CA VAL A 20 25.05 8.47 15.49
C VAL A 20 24.72 9.24 14.22
N PHE A 21 24.34 8.51 13.18
CA PHE A 21 23.49 9.07 12.15
C PHE A 21 22.29 9.60 12.89
N ASP A 22 22.00 10.88 12.66
CA ASP A 22 20.75 11.55 13.03
C ASP A 22 19.62 10.79 12.32
N THR A 23 19.33 9.62 12.88
CA THR A 23 18.25 8.74 12.46
C THR A 23 17.05 9.47 13.00
N PRO A 24 16.14 9.99 12.15
CA PRO A 24 14.93 10.59 12.66
C PRO A 24 14.32 9.54 13.57
N VAL A 25 14.17 9.91 14.85
CA VAL A 25 13.64 9.03 15.88
C VAL A 25 12.32 8.52 15.32
N GLN A 26 12.32 7.29 14.80
CA GLN A 26 11.09 6.62 14.45
C GLN A 26 10.45 6.36 15.80
N GLY A 27 9.53 7.25 16.19
CA GLY A 27 8.95 7.25 17.51
C GLY A 27 8.36 5.88 17.80
N HIS A 28 8.41 5.50 19.08
CA HIS A 28 7.94 4.19 19.49
C HIS A 28 6.44 4.05 19.18
N PRO A 29 5.91 2.85 18.87
CA PRO A 29 4.47 2.66 18.70
C PRO A 29 3.64 3.12 19.90
N ASP A 30 4.27 3.23 21.07
CA ASP A 30 3.68 3.74 22.33
C ASP A 30 3.80 5.27 22.50
N ASP A 31 4.38 5.98 21.53
CA ASP A 31 4.40 7.44 21.49
C ASP A 31 3.02 7.96 21.05
N PRO A 32 2.29 8.69 21.93
CA PRO A 32 0.97 9.22 21.60
C PRO A 32 0.97 10.11 20.35
N GLU A 33 2.06 10.84 20.09
CA GLU A 33 2.18 11.71 18.93
C GLU A 33 2.27 10.91 17.63
N GLN A 34 3.11 9.87 17.60
CA GLN A 34 3.20 8.96 16.45
C GLN A 34 1.91 8.18 16.22
N ALA A 35 1.24 7.74 17.28
CA ALA A 35 -0.04 7.06 17.17
C ALA A 35 -1.11 7.98 16.55
N LEU A 36 -1.13 9.27 16.94
CA LEU A 36 -2.04 10.26 16.39
C LEU A 36 -1.75 10.54 14.90
N LEU A 37 -0.48 10.75 14.54
CA LEU A 37 -0.07 10.95 13.14
C LEU A 37 -0.42 9.75 12.26
N SER A 38 -0.22 8.53 12.78
CA SER A 38 -0.56 7.28 12.08
C SER A 38 -2.07 7.13 11.88
N ALA A 39 -2.87 7.47 12.90
CA ALA A 39 -4.33 7.45 12.82
C ALA A 39 -4.86 8.48 11.81
N ASP A 40 -4.31 9.69 11.83
CA ASP A 40 -4.68 10.75 10.89
C ASP A 40 -4.35 10.35 9.45
N LEU A 41 -3.15 9.84 9.22
CA LEU A 41 -2.75 9.31 7.92
C LEU A 41 -3.68 8.18 7.45
N THR A 42 -4.01 7.24 8.34
CA THR A 42 -4.94 6.14 8.02
C THR A 42 -6.29 6.67 7.59
N ALA A 43 -6.82 7.69 8.28
CA ALA A 43 -8.07 8.35 7.92
C ALA A 43 -7.99 9.01 6.53
N GLN A 44 -6.91 9.72 6.23
CA GLN A 44 -6.70 10.37 4.93
C GLN A 44 -6.63 9.36 3.77
N VAL A 45 -5.90 8.24 3.93
CA VAL A 45 -5.84 7.17 2.92
C VAL A 45 -7.22 6.56 2.70
N HIS A 46 -7.95 6.30 3.78
CA HIS A 46 -9.28 5.75 3.70
C HIS A 46 -10.27 6.71 3.01
N ASP A 47 -10.17 8.01 3.25
CA ASP A 47 -10.98 9.03 2.57
C ASP A 47 -10.62 9.16 1.09
N ALA A 48 -9.35 9.03 0.72
CA ALA A 48 -8.90 8.98 -0.68
C ALA A 48 -9.50 7.76 -1.41
N ILE A 49 -9.52 6.58 -0.77
CA ILE A 49 -10.14 5.38 -1.32
C ILE A 49 -11.66 5.56 -1.49
N ARG A 50 -12.36 6.16 -0.52
CA ARG A 50 -13.81 6.45 -0.62
C ARG A 50 -14.15 7.42 -1.75
N GLN A 51 -13.21 8.28 -2.13
CA GLN A 51 -13.39 9.22 -3.23
C GLN A 51 -13.19 8.59 -4.62
N LEU A 52 -12.60 7.40 -4.72
CA LEU A 52 -12.64 6.63 -5.95
C LEU A 52 -14.07 6.18 -6.21
N LYS A 53 -14.58 6.46 -7.42
CA LYS A 53 -15.98 6.18 -7.78
C LYS A 53 -16.06 5.17 -8.93
N GLY A 54 -17.15 4.40 -8.92
CA GLY A 54 -17.50 3.45 -9.97
C GLY A 54 -16.41 2.42 -10.22
N GLU A 55 -16.16 2.13 -11.50
CA GLU A 55 -15.24 1.07 -11.91
C GLU A 55 -13.80 1.26 -11.41
N GLN A 56 -13.38 2.49 -11.06
CA GLN A 56 -12.04 2.73 -10.52
C GLN A 56 -11.86 2.17 -9.11
N ALA A 57 -12.86 2.32 -8.23
CA ALA A 57 -12.80 1.73 -6.90
C ALA A 57 -12.91 0.21 -6.97
N GLU A 58 -13.84 -0.27 -7.81
CA GLU A 58 -14.09 -1.70 -8.00
C GLU A 58 -12.86 -2.44 -8.52
N VAL A 59 -12.17 -1.88 -9.53
CA VAL A 59 -10.94 -2.51 -10.03
C VAL A 59 -9.86 -2.58 -8.95
N LEU A 60 -9.69 -1.55 -8.11
CA LEU A 60 -8.68 -1.60 -7.05
C LEU A 60 -9.06 -2.59 -5.96
N TYR A 61 -10.34 -2.65 -5.58
CA TYR A 61 -10.84 -3.62 -4.61
C TYR A 61 -10.56 -5.06 -5.06
N LEU A 62 -10.94 -5.41 -6.29
CA LEU A 62 -10.72 -6.74 -6.84
C LEU A 62 -9.24 -7.09 -6.99
N ARG A 63 -8.42 -6.13 -7.45
CA ARG A 63 -6.99 -6.36 -7.73
C ARG A 63 -6.12 -6.42 -6.48
N PHE A 64 -6.43 -5.62 -5.45
CA PHE A 64 -5.54 -5.43 -4.31
C PHE A 64 -6.08 -5.98 -2.98
N ILE A 65 -7.40 -6.01 -2.79
CA ILE A 65 -8.02 -6.55 -1.57
C ILE A 65 -8.42 -8.01 -1.77
N GLN A 66 -9.04 -8.33 -2.89
CA GLN A 66 -9.44 -9.71 -3.21
C GLN A 66 -8.32 -10.52 -3.88
N HIS A 67 -7.19 -9.88 -4.21
CA HIS A 67 -6.02 -10.49 -4.85
C HIS A 67 -6.32 -11.25 -6.17
N LEU A 68 -7.38 -10.89 -6.88
CA LEU A 68 -7.66 -11.46 -8.20
C LEU A 68 -6.53 -11.09 -9.15
N ASN A 69 -6.27 -11.92 -10.17
CA ASN A 69 -5.41 -11.62 -11.32
C ASN A 69 -6.18 -10.84 -12.42
N VAL A 70 -5.49 -10.37 -13.48
CA VAL A 70 -6.10 -9.45 -14.46
C VAL A 70 -7.24 -10.13 -15.21
N ALA A 71 -7.06 -11.39 -15.59
CA ALA A 71 -8.07 -12.17 -16.30
C ALA A 71 -9.28 -12.47 -15.40
N GLU A 72 -9.05 -12.81 -14.12
CA GLU A 72 -10.13 -13.01 -13.14
C GLU A 72 -10.94 -11.71 -12.92
N THR A 73 -10.24 -10.58 -12.81
CA THR A 73 -10.90 -9.26 -12.66
C THR A 73 -11.68 -8.89 -13.92
N ALA A 74 -11.13 -9.18 -15.11
CA ALA A 74 -11.77 -8.95 -16.40
C ALA A 74 -13.08 -9.75 -16.52
N ALA A 75 -13.07 -11.02 -16.08
CA ALA A 75 -14.27 -11.86 -16.03
C ALA A 75 -15.33 -11.33 -15.06
N VAL A 76 -14.94 -10.88 -13.86
CA VAL A 76 -15.88 -10.32 -12.86
C VAL A 76 -16.51 -9.01 -13.34
N MET A 77 -15.73 -8.14 -13.98
CA MET A 77 -16.18 -6.81 -14.42
C MET A 77 -16.74 -6.77 -15.85
N ASP A 78 -16.90 -7.92 -16.50
CA ASP A 78 -17.35 -8.07 -17.90
C ASP A 78 -16.56 -7.16 -18.88
N LYS A 79 -15.24 -7.26 -18.82
CA LYS A 79 -14.29 -6.42 -19.58
C LYS A 79 -13.17 -7.26 -20.19
N THR A 80 -12.39 -6.65 -21.09
CA THR A 80 -11.15 -7.26 -21.60
C THR A 80 -9.97 -7.00 -20.65
N ASP A 81 -8.95 -7.86 -20.68
CA ASP A 81 -7.69 -7.67 -19.96
C ASP A 81 -7.05 -6.30 -20.21
N GLY A 82 -7.12 -5.82 -21.46
CA GLY A 82 -6.62 -4.50 -21.84
C GLY A 82 -7.40 -3.37 -21.17
N ALA A 83 -8.72 -3.49 -21.11
CA ALA A 83 -9.58 -2.54 -20.41
C ALA A 83 -9.30 -2.52 -18.90
N ILE A 84 -9.07 -3.68 -18.28
CA ILE A 84 -8.69 -3.77 -16.85
C ILE A 84 -7.35 -3.11 -16.59
N LYS A 85 -6.32 -3.37 -17.39
CA LYS A 85 -5.00 -2.73 -17.23
C LYS A 85 -5.10 -1.20 -17.34
N ALA A 86 -5.85 -0.70 -18.33
CA ALA A 86 -6.06 0.73 -18.52
C ALA A 86 -6.86 1.35 -17.36
N LEU A 87 -7.89 0.65 -16.88
CA LEU A 87 -8.71 1.08 -15.75
C LEU A 87 -7.90 1.10 -14.44
N GLN A 88 -7.09 0.07 -14.18
CA GLN A 88 -6.18 -0.01 -13.04
C GLN A 88 -5.19 1.17 -13.06
N TYR A 89 -4.56 1.44 -14.21
CA TYR A 89 -3.64 2.58 -14.34
C TYR A 89 -4.34 3.91 -14.01
N ARG A 90 -5.54 4.14 -14.57
CA ARG A 90 -6.32 5.35 -14.29
C ARG A 90 -6.72 5.44 -12.82
N ALA A 91 -7.17 4.35 -12.21
CA ALA A 91 -7.57 4.31 -10.81
C ALA A 91 -6.41 4.60 -9.87
N LEU A 92 -5.23 4.01 -10.10
CA LEU A 92 -4.02 4.31 -9.32
C LEU A 92 -3.59 5.76 -9.48
N LYS A 93 -3.68 6.32 -10.69
CA LYS A 93 -3.37 7.73 -10.94
C LYS A 93 -4.38 8.67 -10.29
N SER A 94 -5.66 8.32 -10.26
CA SER A 94 -6.69 9.07 -9.53
C SER A 94 -6.41 9.03 -8.02
N LEU A 95 -6.15 7.84 -7.48
CA LEU A 95 -5.83 7.65 -6.07
C LEU A 95 -4.61 8.48 -5.69
N ALA A 96 -3.54 8.43 -6.49
CA ALA A 96 -2.32 9.18 -6.21
C ALA A 96 -2.53 10.70 -6.09
N LYS A 97 -3.51 11.28 -6.80
CA LYS A 97 -3.85 12.70 -6.70
C LYS A 97 -4.65 13.07 -5.44
N LEU A 98 -5.27 12.07 -4.81
CA LEU A 98 -6.09 12.23 -3.61
C LEU A 98 -5.30 11.97 -2.32
N MET A 99 -4.11 11.36 -2.45
CA MET A 99 -3.24 11.04 -1.33
C MET A 99 -2.51 12.28 -0.84
N PRO A 100 -2.26 12.40 0.48
CA PRO A 100 -1.44 13.48 1.02
C PRO A 100 0.00 13.44 0.48
N GLU A 101 0.59 14.63 0.36
CA GLU A 101 2.00 14.79 -0.04
C GLU A 101 2.93 14.02 0.91
N GLY A 102 3.95 13.37 0.35
CA GLY A 102 4.92 12.59 1.12
C GLY A 102 4.57 11.11 1.33
N LEU A 103 3.36 10.66 0.97
CA LEU A 103 3.02 9.23 1.07
C LEU A 103 3.38 8.39 -0.16
N ILE A 104 3.53 9.05 -1.31
CA ILE A 104 3.95 8.41 -2.55
C ILE A 104 5.41 8.82 -2.77
N PRO A 105 6.35 7.86 -2.84
CA PRO A 105 7.72 8.17 -3.21
C PRO A 105 7.72 8.83 -4.60
N SER A 106 8.33 10.02 -4.69
CA SER A 106 8.52 10.76 -5.94
C SER A 106 9.41 10.00 -6.93
#